data_AF-A0A832XZK7-F1
#
_entry.id   AF-A0A832XZK7-F1
#
_cell.length_a   1.000
_cell.length_b   1.000
_cell.length_c   1.000
_cell.angle_alpha   90.00
_cell.angle_beta   90.00
_cell.angle_gamma   90.00
#
_symmetry.space_group_name_H-M   'P 1'
#
loop_
_entity.id
_entity.type
_entity.pdbx_description
1 polymer ?
#
loop_
_entity_poly.entity_id
_entity_poly.type
_entity_poly.pdbx_seq_one_letter_code
_entity_poly.pdbx_strand_id
1 'polypeptide(L)'
;MEEVPKKVRRHDIDWLRVILFGLLIPFHVGIGVYWGAYDFVQPEYGVEGEANRKALNAEAGDEAVNVYTFLGKGLISYILTWMHEWRLAALFMISGMGTAFAFKRRTWKIFLKERSTRLLLPMFVGIWTITPLTWMFVLDYFPGSFLEGIFAFLGFGIVMSFMMIIPLLSRMLSLGHLWFIWSLFQYSLVLLPIFYIVRNYPEGRLARLLRSIFKIPFRLGPLLLLPIILSLSDVLFKPIMGEALGFGYEWPWYLLIFLFGYIFIVNKEQYFKFIDNSRIQITIATIVATLAFIWIKAEEFKSGVPYVGGGWAGNDFKHLEIGYHTNMTLIACFIISFHAWFWCLFVFTWGAKFLNRPSKHLTYLNQGVYPFYIIHQPIVYATLVILLAKGHSDFLILVVGTVVVTIGCWIFFEVMKRHWITRAMYGIKEIPMSKEKPPETI
;
A
#
# COMPACT_ATOMS: atom_id res chain seq x y z
N MET A 1 -35.26 27.32 -11.98
CA MET A 1 -34.33 26.29 -12.49
C MET A 1 -33.31 26.04 -11.40
N GLU A 2 -33.40 24.92 -10.69
CA GLU A 2 -32.33 24.52 -9.76
C GLU A 2 -31.07 24.25 -10.59
N GLU A 3 -30.03 25.06 -10.39
CA GLU A 3 -28.73 24.79 -10.98
C GLU A 3 -28.27 23.41 -10.53
N VAL A 4 -28.24 22.45 -11.46
CA VAL A 4 -27.61 21.15 -11.22
C VAL A 4 -26.17 21.44 -10.81
N PRO A 5 -25.74 21.11 -9.57
CA PRO A 5 -24.44 21.52 -9.08
C PRO A 5 -23.36 20.98 -10.02
N LYS A 6 -22.59 21.90 -10.63
CA LYS A 6 -21.48 21.57 -11.53
C LYS A 6 -20.65 20.48 -10.87
N LYS A 7 -20.47 19.37 -11.58
CA LYS A 7 -19.79 18.17 -11.09
C LYS A 7 -18.30 18.48 -10.93
N VAL A 8 -17.90 19.04 -9.79
CA VAL A 8 -16.49 19.36 -9.51
C VAL A 8 -15.73 18.05 -9.31
N ARG A 9 -14.95 17.66 -10.31
CA ARG A 9 -13.98 16.56 -10.20
C ARG A 9 -12.89 16.99 -9.22
N ARG A 10 -12.59 16.15 -8.24
CA ARG A 10 -11.51 16.35 -7.26
C ARG A 10 -10.19 15.87 -7.85
N HIS A 11 -9.44 16.81 -8.45
CA HIS A 11 -8.17 16.52 -9.13
C HIS A 11 -7.04 16.25 -8.13
N ASP A 12 -7.14 16.82 -6.94
CA ASP A 12 -6.25 16.60 -5.81
C ASP A 12 -6.14 15.12 -5.43
N ILE A 13 -7.27 14.41 -5.33
CA ILE A 13 -7.28 12.98 -4.98
C ILE A 13 -6.62 12.13 -6.07
N ASP A 14 -6.84 12.48 -7.34
CA ASP A 14 -6.22 11.80 -8.48
C ASP A 14 -4.69 12.05 -8.50
N TRP A 15 -4.23 13.27 -8.21
CA TRP A 15 -2.81 13.61 -8.11
C TRP A 15 -2.13 12.88 -6.96
N LEU A 16 -2.74 12.89 -5.78
CA LEU A 16 -2.20 12.18 -4.61
C LEU A 16 -2.04 10.69 -4.89
N ARG A 17 -2.99 10.06 -5.61
CA ARG A 17 -2.83 8.68 -6.06
C ARG A 17 -1.56 8.52 -6.90
N VAL A 18 -1.38 9.36 -7.93
CA VAL A 18 -0.21 9.29 -8.82
C VAL A 18 1.09 9.47 -8.04
N ILE A 19 1.14 10.44 -7.12
CA ILE A 19 2.34 10.72 -6.31
C ILE A 19 2.66 9.54 -5.40
N LEU A 20 1.68 9.04 -4.65
CA LEU A 20 1.87 7.93 -3.71
C LEU A 20 2.32 6.64 -4.41
N PHE A 21 1.77 6.34 -5.59
CA PHE A 21 2.26 5.24 -6.42
C PHE A 21 3.62 5.54 -7.05
N GLY A 22 3.94 6.78 -7.39
CA GLY A 22 5.27 7.17 -7.86
C GLY A 22 6.36 6.92 -6.81
N LEU A 23 6.06 7.15 -5.53
CA LEU A 23 6.96 6.87 -4.40
C LEU A 23 7.25 5.37 -4.19
N LEU A 24 6.48 4.47 -4.83
CA LEU A 24 6.66 3.02 -4.76
C LEU A 24 8.02 2.59 -5.32
N ILE A 25 8.44 3.18 -6.44
CA ILE A 25 9.67 2.81 -7.14
C ILE A 25 10.92 3.10 -6.31
N PRO A 26 11.20 4.36 -5.91
CA PRO A 26 12.39 4.65 -5.09
C PRO A 26 12.34 3.93 -3.75
N PHE A 27 11.15 3.66 -3.20
CA PHE A 27 11.02 2.85 -2.00
C PHE A 27 11.53 1.42 -2.21
N HIS A 28 11.06 0.71 -3.25
CA HIS A 28 11.48 -0.67 -3.48
C HIS A 28 12.96 -0.81 -3.84
N VAL A 29 13.50 0.12 -4.62
CA VAL A 29 14.96 0.18 -4.86
C VAL A 29 15.69 0.44 -3.54
N GLY A 30 15.21 1.39 -2.74
CA GLY A 30 15.80 1.75 -1.45
C GLY A 30 15.83 0.59 -0.46
N ILE A 31 14.72 -0.12 -0.25
CA ILE A 31 14.71 -1.27 0.67
C ILE A 31 15.53 -2.45 0.16
N GLY A 32 15.64 -2.62 -1.16
CA GLY A 32 16.49 -3.67 -1.73
C GLY A 32 17.98 -3.44 -1.45
N VAL A 33 18.40 -2.19 -1.34
CA VAL A 33 19.81 -1.82 -1.11
C VAL A 33 20.10 -1.58 0.36
N TYR A 34 19.33 -0.69 1.02
CA TYR A 34 19.62 -0.24 2.39
C TYR A 34 19.09 -1.19 3.47
N TRP A 35 18.11 -2.01 3.15
CA TRP A 35 17.55 -3.00 4.10
C TRP A 35 17.92 -4.43 3.73
N GLY A 36 18.53 -4.66 2.56
CA GLY A 36 18.74 -6.01 2.05
C GLY A 36 17.44 -6.81 1.92
N ALA A 37 16.28 -6.15 1.76
CA ALA A 37 14.95 -6.77 1.90
C ALA A 37 14.65 -7.90 0.88
N TYR A 38 15.55 -8.11 -0.08
CA TYR A 38 15.48 -9.08 -1.14
C TYR A 38 16.73 -9.96 -1.10
N ASP A 39 16.78 -10.94 -0.20
CA ASP A 39 17.95 -11.82 -0.03
C ASP A 39 18.42 -12.42 -1.37
N PHE A 40 17.48 -12.80 -2.23
CA PHE A 40 17.73 -13.45 -3.52
C PHE A 40 18.34 -12.56 -4.62
N VAL A 41 18.42 -11.24 -4.42
CA VAL A 41 19.13 -10.34 -5.38
C VAL A 41 20.50 -9.90 -4.87
N GLN A 42 20.86 -10.25 -3.64
CA GLN A 42 22.15 -9.88 -3.08
C GLN A 42 23.26 -10.74 -3.71
N PRO A 43 24.46 -10.19 -3.99
CA PRO A 43 25.57 -10.94 -4.59
C PRO A 43 26.03 -12.14 -3.75
N GLU A 44 25.73 -12.09 -2.45
CA GLU A 44 26.04 -13.14 -1.48
C GLU A 44 25.04 -14.32 -1.54
N TYR A 45 24.01 -14.27 -2.39
CA TYR A 45 23.01 -15.34 -2.49
C TYR A 45 23.59 -16.61 -3.15
N GLY A 46 24.07 -17.54 -2.32
CA GLY A 46 24.66 -18.83 -2.70
C GLY A 46 24.96 -19.71 -1.47
N VAL A 47 25.41 -20.95 -1.67
CA VAL A 47 25.66 -21.94 -0.58
C VAL A 47 26.67 -21.44 0.46
N GLU A 48 27.71 -20.72 0.04
CA GLU A 48 28.68 -20.07 0.94
C GLU A 48 28.09 -18.85 1.67
N GLY A 49 27.17 -18.13 1.03
CA GLY A 49 26.44 -17.04 1.67
C GLY A 49 25.42 -17.52 2.69
N GLU A 50 24.81 -18.69 2.48
CA GLU A 50 23.94 -19.32 3.48
C GLU A 50 24.73 -19.82 4.69
N ALA A 51 25.98 -20.27 4.49
CA ALA A 51 26.92 -20.63 5.54
C ALA A 51 27.45 -19.39 6.30
N ASN A 52 27.83 -18.32 5.59
CA ASN A 52 28.18 -17.03 6.20
C ASN A 52 26.98 -16.39 6.91
N ARG A 53 25.77 -16.56 6.40
CA ARG A 53 24.53 -16.10 7.06
C ARG A 53 24.22 -16.92 8.29
N LYS A 54 24.41 -18.24 8.28
CA LYS A 54 24.34 -19.06 9.51
C LYS A 54 25.43 -18.68 10.51
N ALA A 55 26.63 -18.33 10.06
CA ALA A 55 27.72 -17.87 10.93
C ALA A 55 27.44 -16.47 11.50
N LEU A 56 26.98 -15.52 10.68
CA LEU A 56 26.57 -14.18 11.10
C LEU A 56 25.33 -14.21 12.00
N ASN A 57 24.35 -15.08 11.72
CA ASN A 57 23.20 -15.31 12.59
C ASN A 57 23.59 -16.05 13.88
N ALA A 58 24.63 -16.90 13.85
CA ALA A 58 25.17 -17.54 15.04
C ALA A 58 25.99 -16.57 15.91
N GLU A 59 26.67 -15.60 15.29
CA GLU A 59 27.38 -14.51 15.99
C GLU A 59 26.44 -13.40 16.48
N ALA A 60 25.33 -13.16 15.77
CA ALA A 60 24.30 -12.17 16.14
C ALA A 60 23.25 -12.71 17.14
N GLY A 61 23.30 -14.00 17.48
CA GLY A 61 22.19 -14.67 18.17
C GLY A 61 20.93 -14.76 17.31
N ASP A 62 19.90 -15.46 17.77
CA ASP A 62 18.62 -15.74 17.06
C ASP A 62 17.79 -14.50 16.62
N GLU A 63 18.39 -13.31 16.53
CA GLU A 63 17.78 -12.02 16.18
C GLU A 63 17.43 -11.86 14.69
N ALA A 64 17.71 -12.85 13.83
CA ALA A 64 17.62 -12.72 12.38
C ALA A 64 16.42 -13.45 11.74
N VAL A 65 15.19 -13.25 12.22
CA VAL A 65 13.99 -13.62 11.42
C VAL A 65 12.86 -12.62 11.63
N ASN A 66 12.93 -11.46 10.97
CA ASN A 66 11.75 -10.80 10.43
C ASN A 66 12.18 -9.84 9.33
N VAL A 67 11.63 -10.05 8.12
CA VAL A 67 11.99 -9.35 6.87
C VAL A 67 11.78 -7.81 6.93
N TYR A 68 11.22 -7.28 8.03
CA TYR A 68 10.91 -5.85 8.18
C TYR A 68 11.30 -5.22 9.53
N THR A 69 12.01 -5.92 10.43
CA THR A 69 12.43 -5.33 11.72
C THR A 69 13.74 -4.52 11.61
N PHE A 70 14.21 -4.20 10.40
CA PHE A 70 15.61 -3.82 10.21
C PHE A 70 15.95 -2.39 10.63
N LEU A 71 16.82 -2.34 11.64
CA LEU A 71 17.65 -1.25 12.14
C LEU A 71 18.67 -0.79 11.07
N GLY A 72 18.23 -0.47 9.85
CA GLY A 72 19.13 0.07 8.83
C GLY A 72 19.79 1.34 9.36
N LYS A 73 21.12 1.33 9.51
CA LYS A 73 21.88 2.45 10.07
C LYS A 73 22.00 3.54 9.01
N GLY A 74 21.41 4.71 9.26
CA GLY A 74 21.63 5.91 8.46
C GLY A 74 20.37 6.65 8.04
N LEU A 75 20.54 7.90 7.62
CA LEU A 75 19.46 8.84 7.29
C LEU A 75 18.47 8.29 6.25
N ILE A 76 18.96 7.56 5.25
CA ILE A 76 18.11 7.03 4.17
C ILE A 76 17.18 5.95 4.69
N SER A 77 17.64 5.07 5.58
CA SER A 77 16.80 4.06 6.21
C SER A 77 15.67 4.71 7.02
N TYR A 78 15.99 5.74 7.84
CA TYR A 78 14.98 6.51 8.57
C TYR A 78 13.95 7.15 7.63
N ILE A 79 14.37 7.69 6.48
CA ILE A 79 13.45 8.26 5.47
C ILE A 79 12.57 7.16 4.87
N LEU A 80 13.12 5.98 4.57
CA LEU A 80 12.36 4.86 4.01
C LEU A 80 11.30 4.36 4.99
N THR A 81 11.65 4.17 6.27
CA THR A 81 10.68 3.76 7.30
C THR A 81 9.64 4.85 7.51
N TRP A 82 10.07 6.11 7.68
CA TRP A 82 9.18 7.25 7.84
C TRP A 82 8.16 7.36 6.70
N MET A 83 8.60 7.20 5.44
CA MET A 83 7.72 7.22 4.28
C MET A 83 6.79 6.01 4.23
N HIS A 84 7.28 4.82 4.59
CA HIS A 84 6.54 3.56 4.51
C HIS A 84 5.24 3.61 5.32
N GLU A 85 5.33 4.05 6.58
CA GLU A 85 4.22 4.07 7.56
C GLU A 85 2.97 4.78 7.02
N TRP A 86 3.14 5.98 6.46
CA TRP A 86 2.00 6.79 6.04
C TRP A 86 1.62 6.63 4.58
N ARG A 87 2.55 6.24 3.70
CA ARG A 87 2.28 6.14 2.25
C ARG A 87 1.22 5.09 1.95
N LEU A 88 1.34 3.90 2.53
CA LEU A 88 0.37 2.81 2.35
C LEU A 88 -1.00 3.17 2.94
N ALA A 89 -1.02 3.73 4.15
CA ALA A 89 -2.23 4.25 4.76
C ALA A 89 -2.93 5.27 3.86
N ALA A 90 -2.19 6.22 3.28
CA ALA A 90 -2.74 7.22 2.38
C ALA A 90 -3.37 6.58 1.12
N LEU A 91 -2.74 5.54 0.54
CA LEU A 91 -3.29 4.79 -0.60
C LEU A 91 -4.60 4.06 -0.28
N PHE A 92 -4.70 3.43 0.90
CA PHE A 92 -5.95 2.84 1.37
C PHE A 92 -7.04 3.89 1.61
N MET A 93 -6.68 5.04 2.18
CA MET A 93 -7.63 6.14 2.40
C MET A 93 -8.16 6.70 1.07
N ILE A 94 -7.30 6.96 0.08
CA ILE A 94 -7.70 7.35 -1.29
C ILE A 94 -8.62 6.30 -1.90
N SER A 95 -8.33 5.02 -1.70
CA SER A 95 -9.13 3.93 -2.25
C SER A 95 -10.53 3.87 -1.63
N GLY A 96 -10.66 4.12 -0.33
CA GLY A 96 -11.93 4.30 0.36
C GLY A 96 -12.73 5.50 -0.17
N MET A 97 -12.07 6.65 -0.33
CA MET A 97 -12.68 7.85 -0.93
C MET A 97 -13.18 7.60 -2.35
N GLY A 98 -12.37 6.93 -3.18
CA GLY A 98 -12.74 6.52 -4.54
C GLY A 98 -13.93 5.56 -4.57
N THR A 99 -14.05 4.70 -3.56
CA THR A 99 -15.18 3.77 -3.40
C THR A 99 -16.47 4.48 -3.07
N ALA A 100 -16.46 5.48 -2.19
CA ALA A 100 -17.62 6.30 -1.92
C ALA A 100 -18.12 7.03 -3.18
N PHE A 101 -17.23 7.59 -4.00
CA PHE A 101 -17.61 8.22 -5.26
C PHE A 101 -18.21 7.24 -6.27
N ALA A 102 -17.65 6.04 -6.38
CA ALA A 102 -18.13 5.00 -7.29
C ALA A 102 -19.49 4.45 -6.85
N PHE A 103 -19.65 4.13 -5.56
CA PHE A 103 -20.84 3.46 -5.03
C PHE A 103 -22.07 4.37 -5.01
N LYS A 104 -21.89 5.70 -4.90
CA LYS A 104 -23.01 6.68 -4.87
C LYS A 104 -24.03 6.49 -6.01
N ARG A 105 -23.59 6.04 -7.18
CA ARG A 105 -24.41 5.95 -8.40
C ARG A 105 -24.70 4.52 -8.87
N ARG A 106 -24.20 3.49 -8.18
CA ARG A 106 -24.18 2.10 -8.67
C ARG A 106 -24.87 1.17 -7.69
N THR A 107 -25.62 0.19 -8.19
CA THR A 107 -26.14 -0.91 -7.36
C THR A 107 -24.98 -1.79 -6.86
N TRP A 108 -25.20 -2.53 -5.77
CA TRP A 108 -24.16 -3.40 -5.20
C TRP A 108 -23.69 -4.46 -6.20
N LYS A 109 -24.58 -5.03 -7.02
CA LYS A 109 -24.24 -6.01 -8.07
C LYS A 109 -23.31 -5.41 -9.14
N ILE A 110 -23.67 -4.22 -9.65
CA ILE A 110 -22.88 -3.53 -10.67
C ILE A 110 -21.52 -3.13 -10.10
N PHE A 111 -21.52 -2.58 -8.88
CA PHE A 111 -20.30 -2.21 -8.18
C PHE A 111 -19.35 -3.41 -8.01
N LEU A 112 -19.85 -4.55 -7.53
CA LEU A 112 -19.03 -5.75 -7.38
C LEU A 112 -18.50 -6.24 -8.72
N LYS A 113 -19.34 -6.31 -9.76
CA LYS A 113 -18.89 -6.73 -11.10
C LYS A 113 -17.75 -5.86 -11.61
N GLU A 114 -17.90 -4.54 -11.57
CA GLU A 114 -16.86 -3.61 -12.04
C GLU A 114 -15.61 -3.61 -11.14
N ARG A 115 -15.77 -3.88 -9.84
CA ARG A 115 -14.63 -3.99 -8.92
C ARG A 115 -13.86 -5.29 -9.15
N SER A 116 -14.54 -6.40 -9.31
CA SER A 116 -13.94 -7.69 -9.64
C SER A 116 -13.17 -7.61 -10.96
N THR A 117 -13.77 -7.05 -12.02
CA THR A 117 -13.07 -6.92 -13.31
C THR A 117 -11.89 -5.96 -13.25
N ARG A 118 -11.94 -4.90 -12.43
CA ARG A 118 -10.85 -3.94 -12.32
C ARG A 118 -9.70 -4.38 -11.42
N LEU A 119 -9.98 -5.18 -10.39
CA LEU A 119 -8.99 -5.57 -9.39
C LEU A 119 -8.52 -7.02 -9.61
N LEU A 120 -9.45 -7.97 -9.73
CA LEU A 120 -9.10 -9.39 -9.82
C LEU A 120 -8.49 -9.75 -11.16
N LEU A 121 -9.02 -9.23 -12.28
CA LEU A 121 -8.45 -9.57 -13.60
C LEU A 121 -6.97 -9.16 -13.69
N PRO A 122 -6.55 -7.92 -13.36
CA PRO A 122 -5.14 -7.58 -13.38
C PRO A 122 -4.29 -8.33 -12.36
N MET A 123 -4.86 -8.66 -11.20
CA MET A 123 -4.19 -9.48 -10.19
C MET A 123 -3.92 -10.89 -10.70
N PHE A 124 -4.92 -11.58 -11.26
CA PHE A 124 -4.75 -12.91 -11.84
C PHE A 124 -3.75 -12.85 -13.00
N VAL A 125 -3.87 -11.89 -13.91
CA VAL A 125 -2.87 -11.73 -14.97
C VAL A 125 -1.46 -11.57 -14.39
N GLY A 126 -1.28 -10.71 -13.39
CA GLY A 126 0.01 -10.51 -12.72
C GLY A 126 0.58 -11.79 -12.13
N ILE A 127 -0.24 -12.57 -11.42
CA ILE A 127 0.16 -13.84 -10.79
C ILE A 127 0.49 -14.92 -11.80
N TRP A 128 -0.20 -14.96 -12.93
CA TRP A 128 0.01 -15.99 -13.95
C TRP A 128 1.08 -15.61 -14.96
N THR A 129 1.51 -14.35 -15.04
CA THR A 129 2.48 -13.90 -16.06
C THR A 129 3.73 -13.32 -15.41
N ILE A 130 3.55 -12.31 -14.56
CA ILE A 130 4.64 -11.51 -14.02
C ILE A 130 5.34 -12.23 -12.86
N THR A 131 4.59 -12.79 -11.91
CA THR A 131 5.18 -13.46 -10.74
C THR A 131 6.05 -14.66 -11.12
N PRO A 132 5.60 -15.61 -11.97
CA PRO A 132 6.42 -16.76 -12.33
C PRO A 132 7.62 -16.35 -13.17
N LEU A 133 7.45 -15.41 -14.11
CA LEU A 133 8.57 -14.87 -14.89
C LEU A 133 9.64 -14.25 -13.99
N THR A 134 9.22 -13.55 -12.94
CA THR A 134 10.11 -12.97 -11.94
C THR A 134 10.88 -14.05 -11.19
N TRP A 135 10.20 -15.11 -10.73
CA TRP A 135 10.84 -16.22 -10.03
C TRP A 135 11.77 -17.03 -10.91
N MET A 136 11.44 -17.25 -12.18
CA MET A 136 12.32 -17.92 -13.14
C MET A 136 13.62 -17.14 -13.36
N PHE A 137 13.53 -15.80 -13.46
CA PHE A 137 14.70 -14.93 -13.61
C PHE A 137 15.54 -14.87 -12.32
N VAL A 138 14.89 -14.86 -11.16
CA VAL A 138 15.54 -14.67 -9.85
C VAL A 138 16.21 -15.93 -9.32
N LEU A 139 15.59 -17.10 -9.47
CA LEU A 139 16.07 -18.34 -8.86
C LEU A 139 17.06 -19.12 -9.75
N ASP A 140 17.48 -18.54 -10.88
CA ASP A 140 18.17 -19.26 -11.96
C ASP A 140 17.47 -20.58 -12.32
N TYR A 141 16.16 -20.66 -12.08
CA TYR A 141 15.36 -21.86 -12.29
C TYR A 141 14.95 -21.94 -13.76
N PHE A 142 15.95 -22.15 -14.62
CA PHE A 142 15.74 -22.76 -15.91
C PHE A 142 15.89 -24.27 -15.71
N PRO A 143 14.80 -25.03 -15.56
CA PRO A 143 14.93 -26.47 -15.70
C PRO A 143 15.56 -26.76 -17.07
N GLY A 144 16.29 -27.87 -17.19
CA GLY A 144 17.20 -28.15 -18.30
C GLY A 144 16.58 -28.13 -19.69
N SER A 145 15.24 -28.01 -19.79
CA SER A 145 14.49 -27.79 -21.03
C SER A 145 13.42 -26.69 -20.92
N PHE A 146 13.14 -26.04 -22.06
CA PHE A 146 12.05 -25.04 -22.20
C PHE A 146 10.67 -25.59 -21.78
N LEU A 147 10.40 -26.87 -22.06
CA LEU A 147 9.15 -27.55 -21.72
C LEU A 147 8.96 -27.70 -20.21
N GLU A 148 10.00 -28.12 -19.48
CA GLU A 148 9.96 -28.17 -18.02
C GLU A 148 9.73 -26.77 -17.42
N GLY A 149 10.28 -25.72 -18.04
CA GLY A 149 10.06 -24.34 -17.64
C GLY A 149 8.58 -23.95 -17.73
N ILE A 150 7.90 -24.36 -18.81
CA ILE A 150 6.45 -24.16 -18.99
C ILE A 150 5.65 -24.95 -17.95
N PHE A 151 6.01 -26.20 -17.67
CA PHE A 151 5.29 -27.00 -16.68
C PHE A 151 5.48 -26.47 -15.26
N ALA A 152 6.69 -26.04 -14.89
CA ALA A 152 6.96 -25.38 -13.62
C ALA A 152 6.17 -24.06 -13.50
N PHE A 153 6.15 -23.26 -14.56
CA PHE A 153 5.38 -22.02 -14.66
C PHE A 153 3.87 -22.25 -14.47
N LEU A 154 3.29 -23.20 -15.20
CA LEU A 154 1.86 -23.52 -15.11
C LEU A 154 1.52 -24.14 -13.76
N GLY A 155 2.33 -25.09 -13.26
CA GLY A 155 2.15 -25.71 -11.95
C GLY A 155 2.19 -24.69 -10.83
N PHE A 156 3.15 -23.77 -10.85
CA PHE A 156 3.26 -22.69 -9.88
C PHE A 156 2.05 -21.73 -9.95
N GLY A 157 1.63 -21.34 -11.16
CA GLY A 157 0.44 -20.50 -11.35
C GLY A 157 -0.85 -21.14 -10.83
N ILE A 158 -1.02 -22.46 -11.04
CA ILE A 158 -2.14 -23.24 -10.50
C ILE A 158 -2.09 -23.24 -8.97
N VAL A 159 -0.96 -23.64 -8.37
CA VAL A 159 -0.79 -23.71 -6.91
C VAL A 159 -1.07 -22.36 -6.27
N MET A 160 -0.45 -21.29 -6.76
CA MET A 160 -0.65 -19.93 -6.24
C MET A 160 -2.12 -19.51 -6.34
N SER A 161 -2.77 -19.77 -7.46
CA SER A 161 -4.18 -19.42 -7.67
C SER A 161 -5.14 -20.18 -6.75
N PHE A 162 -4.93 -21.49 -6.55
CA PHE A 162 -5.71 -22.29 -5.62
C PHE A 162 -5.55 -21.80 -4.18
N MET A 163 -4.33 -21.43 -3.80
CA MET A 163 -4.04 -20.94 -2.44
C MET A 163 -4.65 -19.55 -2.15
N MET A 164 -4.96 -18.75 -3.17
CA MET A 164 -5.70 -17.48 -3.01
C MET A 164 -7.19 -17.65 -2.70
N ILE A 165 -7.81 -18.75 -3.15
CA ILE A 165 -9.26 -18.95 -3.03
C ILE A 165 -9.65 -19.21 -1.56
N ILE A 166 -8.71 -19.64 -0.73
CA ILE A 166 -8.95 -19.95 0.67
C ILE A 166 -8.47 -18.76 1.54
N PRO A 167 -9.40 -17.94 2.08
CA PRO A 167 -9.04 -16.72 2.82
C PRO A 167 -8.14 -16.99 4.03
N LEU A 168 -8.24 -18.18 4.64
CA LEU A 168 -7.46 -18.56 5.82
C LEU A 168 -6.04 -19.03 5.48
N LEU A 169 -5.82 -19.60 4.29
CA LEU A 169 -4.50 -20.04 3.79
C LEU A 169 -3.71 -18.89 3.15
N SER A 170 -4.36 -17.78 2.80
CA SER A 170 -3.69 -16.55 2.38
C SER A 170 -2.73 -15.98 3.44
N ARG A 171 -2.89 -16.39 4.71
CA ARG A 171 -1.95 -16.09 5.81
C ARG A 171 -0.57 -16.73 5.61
N MET A 172 -0.47 -17.84 4.88
CA MET A 172 0.78 -18.61 4.72
C MET A 172 1.59 -18.21 3.48
N LEU A 173 0.99 -17.51 2.52
CA LEU A 173 1.67 -17.07 1.31
C LEU A 173 1.41 -15.58 1.09
N SER A 174 2.41 -14.78 1.46
CA SER A 174 2.59 -13.42 0.95
C SER A 174 2.40 -13.45 -0.57
N LEU A 175 1.34 -12.80 -1.07
CA LEU A 175 0.96 -12.75 -2.50
C LEU A 175 1.98 -11.97 -3.37
N GLY A 176 3.25 -12.01 -3.02
CA GLY A 176 4.27 -11.08 -3.49
C GLY A 176 3.83 -9.63 -3.26
N HIS A 177 4.20 -8.73 -4.17
CA HIS A 177 3.75 -7.34 -4.16
C HIS A 177 2.28 -7.14 -4.51
N LEU A 178 1.56 -8.14 -5.03
CA LEU A 178 0.19 -7.95 -5.53
C LEU A 178 -0.89 -7.90 -4.43
N TRP A 179 -0.51 -8.15 -3.17
CA TRP A 179 -1.38 -8.16 -1.99
C TRP A 179 -2.26 -6.91 -1.87
N PHE A 180 -1.75 -5.73 -2.22
CA PHE A 180 -2.49 -4.48 -2.03
C PHE A 180 -3.80 -4.44 -2.85
N ILE A 181 -3.79 -4.94 -4.09
CA ILE A 181 -5.01 -5.02 -4.92
C ILE A 181 -6.01 -6.03 -4.34
N TRP A 182 -5.52 -7.14 -3.80
CA TRP A 182 -6.34 -8.15 -3.14
C TRP A 182 -7.01 -7.59 -1.88
N SER A 183 -6.27 -6.90 -1.02
CA SER A 183 -6.81 -6.25 0.18
C SER A 183 -7.87 -5.21 -0.18
N LEU A 184 -7.68 -4.41 -1.24
CA LEU A 184 -8.70 -3.46 -1.71
C LEU A 184 -10.01 -4.16 -2.12
N PHE A 185 -9.92 -5.34 -2.73
CA PHE A 185 -11.10 -6.12 -3.08
C PHE A 185 -11.79 -6.69 -1.84
N GLN A 186 -11.02 -7.28 -0.92
CA GLN A 186 -11.55 -7.80 0.35
C GLN A 186 -12.23 -6.71 1.17
N TYR A 187 -11.61 -5.54 1.33
CA TYR A 187 -12.20 -4.40 2.05
C TYR A 187 -13.49 -3.91 1.38
N SER A 188 -13.53 -3.91 0.04
CA SER A 188 -14.75 -3.56 -0.70
C SER A 188 -15.89 -4.56 -0.49
N LEU A 189 -15.58 -5.85 -0.31
CA LEU A 189 -16.56 -6.89 0.01
C LEU A 189 -17.05 -6.80 1.45
N VAL A 190 -16.13 -6.72 2.40
CA VAL A 190 -16.42 -6.69 3.85
C VAL A 190 -17.26 -5.46 4.21
N LEU A 191 -16.96 -4.31 3.63
CA LEU A 191 -17.67 -3.05 3.89
C LEU A 191 -18.90 -2.85 2.98
N LEU A 192 -19.19 -3.79 2.06
CA LEU A 192 -20.35 -3.68 1.16
C LEU A 192 -21.69 -3.46 1.89
N PRO A 193 -21.99 -4.14 3.02
CA PRO A 193 -23.22 -3.89 3.78
C PRO A 193 -23.29 -2.44 4.28
N ILE A 194 -22.17 -1.89 4.74
CA ILE A 194 -22.08 -0.49 5.19
C ILE A 194 -22.35 0.44 4.01
N PHE A 195 -21.76 0.19 2.85
CA PHE A 195 -21.98 1.02 1.66
C PHE A 195 -23.44 1.00 1.22
N TYR A 196 -24.06 -0.18 1.21
CA TYR A 196 -25.46 -0.37 0.86
C TYR A 196 -26.39 0.38 1.83
N ILE A 197 -26.21 0.21 3.15
CA ILE A 197 -27.05 0.85 4.16
C ILE A 197 -26.93 2.37 4.10
N VAL A 198 -25.69 2.90 4.06
CA VAL A 198 -25.45 4.35 4.05
C VAL A 198 -26.01 5.00 2.78
N ARG A 199 -25.97 4.30 1.64
CA ARG A 199 -26.53 4.80 0.38
C ARG A 199 -28.05 4.83 0.38
N ASN A 200 -28.70 3.75 0.81
CA ASN A 200 -30.17 3.62 0.73
C ASN A 200 -30.89 4.27 1.90
N TYR A 201 -30.25 4.37 3.07
CA TYR A 201 -30.80 4.94 4.30
C TYR A 201 -29.90 6.09 4.80
N PRO A 202 -29.82 7.21 4.06
CA PRO A 202 -28.94 8.32 4.42
C PRO A 202 -29.28 8.95 5.79
N GLU A 203 -30.53 8.86 6.26
CA GLU A 203 -30.95 9.33 7.59
C GLU A 203 -31.01 8.22 8.66
N GLY A 204 -30.61 7.00 8.29
CA GLY A 204 -30.56 5.85 9.19
C GLY A 204 -29.51 6.01 10.29
N ARG A 205 -29.61 5.14 11.32
CA ARG A 205 -28.72 5.16 12.50
C ARG A 205 -27.24 5.09 12.11
N LEU A 206 -26.88 4.18 11.20
CA LEU A 206 -25.50 4.01 10.75
C LEU A 206 -24.97 5.27 10.05
N ALA A 207 -25.70 5.83 9.09
CA ALA A 207 -25.27 7.04 8.39
C ALA A 207 -25.15 8.25 9.35
N ARG A 208 -26.03 8.34 10.35
CA ARG A 208 -25.96 9.36 11.40
C ARG A 208 -24.76 9.18 12.33
N LEU A 209 -24.42 7.93 12.69
CA LEU A 209 -23.23 7.60 13.46
C LEU A 209 -21.95 7.99 12.70
N LEU A 210 -21.86 7.67 11.40
CA LEU A 210 -20.72 8.09 10.59
C LEU A 210 -20.62 9.63 10.45
N ARG A 211 -21.76 10.33 10.46
CA ARG A 211 -21.83 11.80 10.49
C ARG A 211 -21.39 12.40 11.83
N SER A 212 -21.62 11.71 12.94
CA SER A 212 -21.37 12.27 14.28
C SER A 212 -19.89 12.57 14.52
N ILE A 213 -18.99 11.85 13.84
CA ILE A 213 -17.54 12.09 13.86
C ILE A 213 -17.21 13.56 13.56
N PHE A 214 -17.90 14.18 12.59
CA PHE A 214 -17.67 15.59 12.24
C PHE A 214 -18.40 16.59 13.14
N LYS A 215 -19.31 16.14 14.01
CA LYS A 215 -20.07 16.99 14.94
C LYS A 215 -19.39 17.19 16.29
N ILE A 216 -18.35 16.40 16.59
CA ILE A 216 -17.60 16.50 17.84
C ILE A 216 -16.96 17.91 17.92
N PRO A 217 -17.09 18.61 19.06
CA PRO A 217 -16.58 19.97 19.23
C PRO A 217 -15.07 20.05 19.00
N PHE A 218 -14.60 21.25 18.64
CA PHE A 218 -13.19 21.52 18.32
C PHE A 218 -12.59 20.62 17.23
N ARG A 219 -13.43 19.96 16.42
CA ARG A 219 -13.02 19.06 15.34
C ARG A 219 -12.21 17.85 15.84
N LEU A 220 -12.41 17.47 17.10
CA LEU A 220 -11.69 16.35 17.74
C LEU A 220 -12.03 14.99 17.14
N GLY A 221 -13.12 14.86 16.37
CA GLY A 221 -13.43 13.60 15.71
C GLY A 221 -12.32 13.16 14.76
N PRO A 222 -12.06 13.89 13.66
CA PRO A 222 -10.95 13.53 12.79
C PRO A 222 -9.56 13.73 13.40
N LEU A 223 -9.38 14.67 14.35
CA LEU A 223 -8.07 14.96 14.93
C LEU A 223 -7.64 13.99 16.05
N LEU A 224 -8.60 13.37 16.77
CA LEU A 224 -8.28 12.57 17.95
C LEU A 224 -9.03 11.24 17.98
N LEU A 225 -10.34 11.21 17.73
CA LEU A 225 -11.12 9.98 17.79
C LEU A 225 -10.65 8.94 16.75
N LEU A 226 -10.49 9.35 15.49
CA LEU A 226 -10.06 8.44 14.42
C LEU A 226 -8.66 7.82 14.65
N PRO A 227 -7.60 8.60 14.99
CA PRO A 227 -6.30 8.01 15.27
C PRO A 227 -6.29 7.17 16.57
N ILE A 228 -7.15 7.47 17.56
CA ILE A 228 -7.33 6.58 18.71
C ILE A 228 -7.92 5.24 18.28
N ILE A 229 -8.94 5.22 17.42
CA ILE A 229 -9.52 3.95 16.92
C ILE A 229 -8.47 3.11 16.18
N LEU A 230 -7.57 3.74 15.42
CA LEU A 230 -6.44 3.06 14.78
C LEU A 230 -5.47 2.49 15.83
N SER A 231 -5.11 3.30 16.82
CA SER A 231 -4.21 2.89 17.90
C SER A 231 -4.78 1.72 18.71
N LEU A 232 -6.11 1.70 18.93
CA LEU A 232 -6.79 0.58 19.59
C LEU A 232 -6.80 -0.68 18.73
N SER A 233 -6.88 -0.56 17.40
CA SER A 233 -6.70 -1.70 16.48
C SER A 233 -5.29 -2.28 16.63
N ASP A 234 -4.27 -1.44 16.66
CA ASP A 234 -2.89 -1.89 16.89
C ASP A 234 -2.75 -2.59 18.24
N VAL A 235 -3.22 -1.97 19.33
CA VAL A 235 -3.15 -2.56 20.68
C VAL A 235 -3.88 -3.89 20.77
N LEU A 236 -5.01 -4.07 20.07
CA LEU A 236 -5.79 -5.30 20.09
C LEU A 236 -5.20 -6.42 19.22
N PHE A 237 -4.70 -6.08 18.03
CA PHE A 237 -4.33 -7.08 17.03
C PHE A 237 -2.83 -7.32 16.90
N LYS A 238 -1.96 -6.35 17.28
CA LYS A 238 -0.50 -6.53 17.33
C LYS A 238 -0.03 -7.54 18.38
N PRO A 239 -0.77 -7.83 19.46
CA PRO A 239 -0.74 -9.12 20.14
C PRO A 239 -1.31 -10.11 19.14
N ILE A 240 -2.24 -10.99 19.43
CA ILE A 240 -2.93 -11.98 18.56
C ILE A 240 -2.35 -12.36 17.15
N MET A 241 -2.06 -11.42 16.25
CA MET A 241 -1.54 -11.61 14.90
C MET A 241 -0.11 -11.05 14.73
N GLY A 242 0.82 -11.90 14.29
CA GLY A 242 2.17 -11.47 13.89
C GLY A 242 2.18 -10.49 12.72
N GLU A 243 3.30 -9.80 12.55
CA GLU A 243 3.53 -8.86 11.46
C GLU A 243 3.62 -9.59 10.11
N ALA A 244 2.83 -9.14 9.14
CA ALA A 244 2.94 -9.58 7.74
C ALA A 244 2.32 -8.51 6.85
N LEU A 245 3.06 -8.03 5.84
CA LEU A 245 2.63 -6.90 4.99
C LEU A 245 1.22 -7.08 4.41
N GLY A 246 0.27 -6.24 4.84
CA GLY A 246 -1.11 -6.31 4.41
C GLY A 246 -1.93 -7.46 4.98
N PHE A 247 -1.35 -8.21 5.92
CA PHE A 247 -1.91 -9.34 6.63
C PHE A 247 -1.76 -9.12 8.14
N GLY A 248 -2.16 -10.11 8.94
CA GLY A 248 -2.05 -10.04 10.39
C GLY A 248 -2.77 -8.82 10.97
N TYR A 249 -2.09 -8.09 11.88
CA TYR A 249 -2.65 -6.91 12.54
C TYR A 249 -2.89 -5.72 11.61
N GLU A 250 -2.13 -5.64 10.51
CA GLU A 250 -2.25 -4.55 9.55
C GLU A 250 -3.54 -4.64 8.74
N TRP A 251 -4.07 -5.86 8.54
CA TRP A 251 -5.30 -6.05 7.77
C TRP A 251 -6.52 -5.31 8.35
N PRO A 252 -6.88 -5.46 9.64
CA PRO A 252 -7.96 -4.68 10.24
C PRO A 252 -7.60 -3.18 10.33
N TRP A 253 -6.32 -2.84 10.49
CA TRP A 253 -5.85 -1.46 10.55
C TRP A 253 -6.07 -0.71 9.22
N TYR A 254 -5.63 -1.29 8.09
CA TYR A 254 -5.86 -0.72 6.76
C TYR A 254 -7.34 -0.75 6.34
N LEU A 255 -8.12 -1.75 6.81
CA LEU A 255 -9.58 -1.76 6.65
C LEU A 255 -10.23 -0.52 7.30
N LEU A 256 -9.78 -0.13 8.50
CA LEU A 256 -10.25 1.08 9.18
C LEU A 256 -9.87 2.35 8.41
N ILE A 257 -8.62 2.46 7.95
CA ILE A 257 -8.17 3.58 7.12
C ILE A 257 -9.02 3.71 5.84
N PHE A 258 -9.30 2.58 5.17
CA PHE A 258 -10.17 2.55 4.00
C PHE A 258 -11.59 3.02 4.35
N LEU A 259 -12.15 2.54 5.47
CA LEU A 259 -13.46 2.97 5.96
C LEU A 259 -13.49 4.48 6.27
N PHE A 260 -12.44 5.03 6.88
CA PHE A 260 -12.35 6.47 7.19
C PHE A 260 -12.32 7.30 5.91
N GLY A 261 -11.57 6.88 4.89
CA GLY A 261 -11.62 7.48 3.57
C GLY A 261 -13.02 7.46 2.95
N TYR A 262 -13.76 6.35 3.11
CA TYR A 262 -15.17 6.28 2.67
C TYR A 262 -16.05 7.30 3.42
N ILE A 263 -15.94 7.38 4.75
CA ILE A 263 -16.70 8.31 5.60
C ILE A 263 -16.48 9.77 5.20
N PHE A 264 -15.24 10.13 4.85
CA PHE A 264 -14.88 11.50 4.44
C PHE A 264 -15.65 11.97 3.20
N ILE A 265 -15.83 11.09 2.21
CA ILE A 265 -16.54 11.45 0.97
C ILE A 265 -18.06 11.36 1.12
N VAL A 266 -18.56 10.45 1.96
CA VAL A 266 -19.98 10.43 2.32
C VAL A 266 -20.37 11.80 2.93
N ASN A 267 -19.48 12.37 3.75
CA ASN A 267 -19.64 13.67 4.39
C ASN A 267 -18.74 14.74 3.77
N LYS A 268 -18.69 14.79 2.43
CA LYS A 268 -17.74 15.62 1.66
C LYS A 268 -17.69 17.08 2.12
N GLU A 269 -18.84 17.70 2.46
CA GLU A 269 -18.91 19.12 2.78
C GLU A 269 -18.27 19.41 4.13
N GLN A 270 -18.57 18.58 5.13
CA GLN A 270 -17.98 18.65 6.46
C GLN A 270 -16.49 18.33 6.41
N TYR A 271 -16.09 17.32 5.64
CA TYR A 271 -14.69 16.94 5.47
C TYR A 271 -13.86 18.06 4.83
N PHE A 272 -14.32 18.65 3.72
CA PHE A 272 -13.56 19.72 3.07
C PHE A 272 -13.50 20.99 3.93
N LYS A 273 -14.59 21.36 4.60
CA LYS A 273 -14.57 22.43 5.61
C LYS A 273 -13.59 22.12 6.76
N PHE A 274 -13.51 20.86 7.19
CA PHE A 274 -12.58 20.44 8.25
C PHE A 274 -11.12 20.64 7.83
N ILE A 275 -10.71 20.11 6.67
CA ILE A 275 -9.31 20.21 6.23
C ILE A 275 -8.90 21.65 5.94
N ASP A 276 -9.81 22.48 5.41
CA ASP A 276 -9.53 23.88 5.12
C ASP A 276 -9.34 24.71 6.38
N ASN A 277 -10.11 24.43 7.44
CA ASN A 277 -10.04 25.19 8.68
C ASN A 277 -8.98 24.66 9.67
N SER A 278 -8.47 23.43 9.47
CA SER A 278 -7.56 22.76 10.43
C SER A 278 -6.14 22.60 9.89
N ARG A 279 -5.79 23.30 8.80
CA ARG A 279 -4.49 23.18 8.11
C ARG A 279 -3.29 23.31 9.05
N ILE A 280 -3.31 24.34 9.90
CA ILE A 280 -2.23 24.63 10.85
C ILE A 280 -2.17 23.54 11.93
N GLN A 281 -3.33 23.18 12.51
CA GLN A 281 -3.43 22.12 13.52
C GLN A 281 -2.91 20.79 13.00
N ILE A 282 -3.32 20.40 11.79
CA ILE A 282 -2.84 19.19 11.11
C ILE A 282 -1.32 19.27 10.92
N THR A 283 -0.79 20.39 10.43
CA THR A 283 0.66 20.56 10.21
C THR A 283 1.46 20.45 11.50
N ILE A 284 1.04 21.12 12.57
CA ILE A 284 1.69 21.04 13.89
C ILE A 284 1.62 19.59 14.42
N ALA A 285 0.46 18.95 14.34
CA ALA A 285 0.29 17.57 14.80
C ALA A 285 1.15 16.58 13.99
N THR A 286 1.29 16.77 12.67
CA THR A 286 2.19 15.96 11.82
C THR A 286 3.65 16.13 12.24
N ILE A 287 4.10 17.35 12.55
CA ILE A 287 5.47 17.60 13.04
C ILE A 287 5.67 16.90 14.39
N VAL A 288 4.77 17.09 15.34
CA VAL A 288 4.83 16.46 16.66
C VAL A 288 4.84 14.93 16.54
N ALA A 289 3.95 14.36 15.73
CA ALA A 289 3.90 12.91 15.51
C ALA A 289 5.16 12.38 14.82
N THR A 290 5.80 13.17 13.93
CA THR A 290 7.07 12.80 13.31
C THR A 290 8.22 12.82 14.30
N LEU A 291 8.27 13.82 15.18
CA LEU A 291 9.27 13.87 16.25
C LEU A 291 9.09 12.70 17.23
N ALA A 292 7.84 12.36 17.59
CA ALA A 292 7.54 11.21 18.42
C ALA A 292 7.94 9.88 17.73
N PHE A 293 7.70 9.76 16.42
CA PHE A 293 8.14 8.62 15.61
C PHE A 293 9.67 8.47 15.58
N ILE A 294 10.40 9.57 15.37
CA ILE A 294 11.87 9.55 15.40
C ILE A 294 12.36 9.15 16.80
N TRP A 295 11.74 9.68 17.85
CA TRP A 295 12.09 9.35 19.23
C TRP A 295 11.90 7.86 19.53
N ILE A 296 10.75 7.27 19.20
CA ILE A 296 10.51 5.85 19.48
C ILE A 296 11.47 4.95 18.69
N LYS A 297 11.77 5.28 17.42
CA LYS A 297 12.78 4.55 16.61
C LYS A 297 14.18 4.67 17.19
N ALA A 298 14.54 5.83 17.75
CA ALA A 298 15.83 6.01 18.42
C ALA A 298 15.90 5.19 19.71
N GLU A 299 14.81 5.08 20.45
CA GLU A 299 14.74 4.26 21.67
C GLU A 299 14.82 2.77 21.33
N GLU A 300 14.16 2.29 20.28
CA GLU A 300 14.33 0.92 19.77
C GLU A 300 15.79 0.61 19.45
N PHE A 301 16.48 1.53 18.78
CA PHE A 301 17.88 1.34 18.43
C PHE A 301 18.78 1.29 19.68
N LYS A 302 18.48 2.10 20.69
CA LYS A 302 19.25 2.15 21.93
C LYS A 302 19.01 0.92 22.81
N SER A 303 17.77 0.46 22.89
CA SER A 303 17.39 -0.67 23.75
C SER A 303 17.55 -2.03 23.09
N GLY A 304 17.65 -2.08 21.75
CA GLY A 304 17.59 -3.31 20.96
C GLY A 304 16.18 -3.91 20.87
N VAL A 305 15.17 -3.28 21.50
CA VAL A 305 13.80 -3.81 21.57
C VAL A 305 12.95 -3.24 20.43
N PRO A 306 12.27 -4.08 19.62
CA PRO A 306 11.43 -3.63 18.50
C PRO A 306 10.04 -3.15 18.96
N TYR A 307 9.99 -2.01 19.67
CA TYR A 307 8.75 -1.39 20.16
C TYR A 307 7.70 -1.11 19.05
N VAL A 308 8.13 -0.68 17.88
CA VAL A 308 7.31 -0.30 16.71
C VAL A 308 6.74 -1.52 16.02
N GLY A 309 7.54 -2.59 15.90
CA GLY A 309 7.13 -3.90 15.39
C GLY A 309 6.02 -4.56 16.22
N GLY A 310 5.57 -3.90 17.30
CA GLY A 310 4.49 -4.41 18.13
C GLY A 310 4.93 -5.48 19.10
N GLY A 311 6.26 -5.68 19.23
CA GLY A 311 6.95 -6.50 20.20
C GLY A 311 6.06 -7.47 20.98
N TRP A 312 5.68 -8.55 20.32
CA TRP A 312 5.48 -9.77 21.06
C TRP A 312 6.84 -10.24 21.53
N ALA A 313 7.05 -10.32 22.84
CA ALA A 313 8.05 -11.25 23.35
C ALA A 313 7.49 -12.66 23.15
N GLY A 314 7.61 -13.17 21.93
CA GLY A 314 7.64 -14.61 21.69
C GLY A 314 8.84 -15.22 22.43
N ASN A 315 8.96 -16.55 22.38
CA ASN A 315 10.06 -17.26 23.06
C ASN A 315 11.45 -16.72 22.68
N ASP A 316 11.59 -16.07 21.52
CA ASP A 316 12.83 -15.53 20.96
C ASP A 316 13.41 -14.36 21.77
N PHE A 317 12.57 -13.50 22.39
CA PHE A 317 13.00 -12.39 23.25
C PHE A 317 12.84 -12.66 24.75
N LYS A 318 12.56 -13.92 25.12
CA LYS A 318 12.39 -14.34 26.52
C LYS A 318 13.67 -14.12 27.34
N HIS A 319 14.83 -14.11 26.67
CA HIS A 319 16.14 -13.79 27.25
C HIS A 319 16.27 -12.33 27.73
N LEU A 320 15.42 -11.42 27.22
CA LEU A 320 15.35 -10.03 27.67
C LEU A 320 14.37 -9.84 28.84
N GLU A 321 13.73 -10.90 29.33
CA GLU A 321 12.70 -10.89 30.39
C GLU A 321 11.50 -9.97 30.10
N ILE A 322 11.27 -9.61 28.84
CA ILE A 322 10.19 -8.73 28.44
C ILE A 322 8.89 -9.53 28.40
N GLY A 323 7.90 -9.12 29.20
CA GLY A 323 6.55 -9.69 29.17
C GLY A 323 5.76 -9.27 27.93
N TYR A 324 4.59 -9.89 27.72
CA TYR A 324 3.61 -9.40 26.75
C TYR A 324 3.14 -8.00 27.16
N HIS A 325 3.33 -7.02 26.26
CA HIS A 325 3.06 -5.59 26.46
C HIS A 325 3.92 -4.89 27.51
N THR A 326 4.77 -3.97 27.05
CA THR A 326 5.36 -2.94 27.91
C THR A 326 4.63 -1.61 27.72
N ASN A 327 4.81 -0.69 28.66
CA ASN A 327 4.35 0.70 28.50
C ASN A 327 4.88 1.31 27.19
N MET A 328 6.11 0.96 26.80
CA MET A 328 6.75 1.44 25.57
C MET A 328 6.11 0.87 24.30
N THR A 329 5.75 -0.41 24.25
CA THR A 329 5.04 -0.99 23.08
C THR A 329 3.65 -0.39 22.93
N LEU A 330 2.95 -0.10 24.04
CA LEU A 330 1.66 0.59 23.98
C LEU A 330 1.83 2.02 23.44
N ILE A 331 2.79 2.78 23.97
CA ILE A 331 3.11 4.12 23.48
C ILE A 331 3.46 4.08 21.98
N ALA A 332 4.24 3.09 21.54
CA ALA A 332 4.61 2.92 20.14
C ALA A 332 3.38 2.72 19.23
N CYS A 333 2.39 1.91 19.62
CA CYS A 333 1.13 1.76 18.87
C CYS A 333 0.43 3.10 18.64
N PHE A 334 0.34 3.94 19.68
CA PHE A 334 -0.23 5.28 19.55
C PHE A 334 0.62 6.18 18.64
N ILE A 335 1.94 6.18 18.81
CA ILE A 335 2.84 7.01 18.01
C ILE A 335 2.71 6.67 16.52
N ILE A 336 2.75 5.39 16.15
CA ILE A 336 2.66 4.94 14.75
C ILE A 336 1.32 5.31 14.14
N SER A 337 0.22 4.97 14.83
CA SER A 337 -1.13 5.26 14.36
C SER A 337 -1.37 6.77 14.20
N PHE A 338 -0.89 7.59 15.14
CA PHE A 338 -0.98 9.05 15.03
C PHE A 338 -0.08 9.60 13.91
N HIS A 339 1.14 9.10 13.79
CA HIS A 339 2.08 9.49 12.73
C HIS A 339 1.49 9.24 11.35
N ALA A 340 1.07 8.00 11.07
CA ALA A 340 0.48 7.63 9.79
C ALA A 340 -0.79 8.44 9.51
N TRP A 341 -1.66 8.62 10.51
CA TRP A 341 -2.90 9.37 10.38
C TRP A 341 -2.68 10.86 10.08
N PHE A 342 -1.78 11.52 10.80
CA PHE A 342 -1.51 12.94 10.59
C PHE A 342 -0.75 13.22 9.30
N TRP A 343 0.13 12.32 8.85
CA TRP A 343 0.70 12.41 7.51
C TRP A 343 -0.36 12.25 6.42
N CYS A 344 -1.30 11.32 6.60
CA CYS A 344 -2.46 11.20 5.74
C CYS A 344 -3.26 12.51 5.72
N LEU A 345 -3.64 13.08 6.86
CA LEU A 345 -4.35 14.37 6.87
C LEU A 345 -3.53 15.50 6.24
N PHE A 346 -2.22 15.54 6.47
CA PHE A 346 -1.32 16.55 5.93
C PHE A 346 -1.28 16.55 4.40
N VAL A 347 -0.99 15.40 3.78
CA VAL A 347 -0.87 15.31 2.31
C VAL A 347 -2.21 15.58 1.63
N PHE A 348 -3.33 15.19 2.24
CA PHE A 348 -4.66 15.48 1.71
C PHE A 348 -5.03 16.95 1.83
N THR A 349 -4.72 17.56 2.98
CA THR A 349 -5.01 18.96 3.25
C THR A 349 -4.24 19.87 2.31
N TRP A 350 -2.93 19.68 2.20
CA TRP A 350 -2.08 20.49 1.32
C TRP A 350 -2.27 20.11 -0.15
N GLY A 351 -2.52 18.83 -0.46
CA GLY A 351 -2.93 18.37 -1.78
C GLY A 351 -4.20 19.04 -2.28
N ALA A 352 -5.23 19.19 -1.42
CA ALA A 352 -6.46 19.89 -1.77
C ALA A 352 -6.23 21.37 -2.12
N LYS A 353 -5.23 22.03 -1.52
CA LYS A 353 -4.89 23.44 -1.79
C LYS A 353 -4.09 23.61 -3.07
N PHE A 354 -3.08 22.77 -3.29
CA PHE A 354 -2.11 22.97 -4.37
C PHE A 354 -2.40 22.14 -5.62
N LEU A 355 -2.98 20.96 -5.48
CA LEU A 355 -3.12 19.97 -6.55
C LEU A 355 -4.53 19.91 -7.16
N ASN A 356 -5.49 20.67 -6.64
CA ASN A 356 -6.87 20.66 -7.17
C ASN A 356 -7.04 21.49 -8.46
N ARG A 357 -6.28 21.13 -9.50
CA ARG A 357 -6.31 21.77 -10.82
C ARG A 357 -6.43 20.72 -11.92
N PRO A 358 -7.25 20.95 -12.97
CA PRO A 358 -7.33 20.04 -14.10
C PRO A 358 -5.99 20.01 -14.85
N SER A 359 -5.56 18.82 -15.25
CA SER A 359 -4.32 18.63 -16.01
C SER A 359 -4.46 17.48 -17.02
N LYS A 360 -3.96 17.69 -18.24
CA LYS A 360 -3.86 16.64 -19.26
C LYS A 360 -2.88 15.56 -18.82
N HIS A 361 -1.75 15.95 -18.22
CA HIS A 361 -0.75 15.03 -17.67
C HIS A 361 -1.34 14.14 -16.58
N LEU A 362 -2.21 14.68 -15.71
CA LEU A 362 -2.89 13.87 -14.69
C LEU A 362 -3.74 12.75 -15.30
N THR A 363 -4.46 13.04 -16.39
CA THR A 363 -5.31 12.05 -17.06
C THR A 363 -4.50 10.93 -17.69
N TYR A 364 -3.32 11.26 -18.21
CA TYR A 364 -2.35 10.29 -18.72
C TYR A 364 -1.73 9.47 -17.58
N LEU A 365 -1.15 10.11 -16.56
CA LEU A 365 -0.46 9.45 -15.45
C LEU A 365 -1.38 8.52 -14.64
N ASN A 366 -2.65 8.90 -14.45
CA ASN A 366 -3.62 8.08 -13.72
C ASN A 366 -3.96 6.77 -14.47
N GLN A 367 -3.75 6.70 -15.79
CA GLN A 367 -3.87 5.43 -16.54
C GLN A 367 -2.68 4.49 -16.25
N GLY A 368 -1.50 5.04 -15.97
CA GLY A 368 -0.27 4.29 -15.71
C GLY A 368 -0.17 3.68 -14.31
N VAL A 369 -0.98 4.14 -13.35
CA VAL A 369 -0.90 3.70 -11.94
C VAL A 369 -0.95 2.17 -11.77
N TYR A 370 -1.92 1.49 -12.41
CA TYR A 370 -2.06 0.04 -12.30
C TYR A 370 -0.94 -0.73 -13.02
N PRO A 371 -0.63 -0.43 -14.30
CA PRO A 371 0.49 -1.07 -15.00
C PRO A 371 1.82 -0.91 -14.27
N PHE A 372 2.13 0.29 -13.76
CA PHE A 372 3.35 0.55 -13.00
C PHE A 372 3.43 -0.33 -11.75
N TYR A 373 2.34 -0.40 -10.98
CA TYR A 373 2.28 -1.23 -9.78
C TYR A 373 2.43 -2.74 -10.07
N ILE A 374 2.01 -3.22 -11.23
CA ILE A 374 2.11 -4.65 -11.55
C ILE A 374 3.56 -5.01 -11.92
N ILE A 375 4.24 -4.16 -12.70
CA ILE A 375 5.54 -4.47 -13.30
C ILE A 375 6.75 -3.93 -12.51
N HIS A 376 6.57 -2.99 -11.58
CA HIS A 376 7.72 -2.32 -10.95
C HIS A 376 8.65 -3.28 -10.23
N GLN A 377 8.11 -4.22 -9.45
CA GLN A 377 8.93 -5.09 -8.60
C GLN A 377 9.84 -6.05 -9.41
N PRO A 378 9.36 -6.73 -10.48
CA PRO A 378 10.23 -7.49 -11.37
C PRO A 378 11.40 -6.66 -11.94
N ILE A 379 11.12 -5.43 -12.37
CA ILE A 379 12.15 -4.55 -12.93
C ILE A 379 13.13 -4.09 -11.84
N VAL A 380 12.64 -3.83 -10.61
CA VAL A 380 13.49 -3.57 -9.45
C VAL A 380 14.45 -4.73 -9.23
N TYR A 381 13.96 -5.98 -9.18
CA TYR A 381 14.81 -7.14 -8.96
C TYR A 381 15.88 -7.29 -10.06
N ALA A 382 15.48 -7.22 -11.33
CA ALA A 382 16.43 -7.29 -12.44
C ALA A 382 17.49 -6.18 -12.37
N THR A 383 17.08 -4.97 -11.98
CA THR A 383 17.98 -3.83 -11.82
C THR A 383 18.96 -4.04 -10.66
N LEU A 384 18.47 -4.56 -9.52
CA LEU A 384 19.30 -4.82 -8.34
C LEU A 384 20.31 -5.94 -8.60
N VAL A 385 19.90 -7.06 -9.21
CA VAL A 385 20.80 -8.16 -9.57
C VAL A 385 21.98 -7.64 -10.40
N ILE A 386 21.72 -6.79 -11.40
CA ILE A 386 22.78 -6.24 -12.28
C ILE A 386 23.68 -5.23 -11.56
N LEU A 387 23.10 -4.30 -10.80
CA LEU A 387 23.85 -3.20 -10.20
C LEU A 387 24.61 -3.61 -8.94
N LEU A 388 24.04 -4.50 -8.12
CA LEU A 388 24.70 -5.05 -6.94
C LEU A 388 25.87 -5.97 -7.34
N ALA A 389 25.70 -6.82 -8.35
CA ALA A 389 26.78 -7.69 -8.85
C ALA A 389 28.01 -6.91 -9.36
N LYS A 390 27.83 -5.65 -9.77
CA LYS A 390 28.92 -4.76 -10.21
C LYS A 390 29.61 -4.01 -9.08
N GLY A 391 29.19 -4.19 -7.82
CA GLY A 391 29.79 -3.55 -6.65
C GLY A 391 29.63 -2.02 -6.65
N HIS A 392 28.54 -1.49 -7.23
CA HIS A 392 28.24 -0.06 -7.19
C HIS A 392 27.84 0.39 -5.77
N SER A 393 28.03 1.68 -5.46
CA SER A 393 27.62 2.21 -4.15
C SER A 393 26.10 2.29 -3.99
N ASP A 394 25.61 2.06 -2.78
CA ASP A 394 24.18 2.03 -2.45
C ASP A 394 23.39 3.25 -2.97
N PHE A 395 23.98 4.44 -2.81
CA PHE A 395 23.36 5.68 -3.26
C PHE A 395 23.27 5.76 -4.78
N LEU A 396 24.29 5.28 -5.49
CA LEU A 396 24.28 5.21 -6.95
C LEU A 396 23.19 4.24 -7.43
N ILE A 397 23.09 3.07 -6.77
CA ILE A 397 22.04 2.08 -7.08
C ILE A 397 20.66 2.66 -6.82
N LEU A 398 20.45 3.41 -5.72
CA LEU A 398 19.19 4.07 -5.44
C LEU A 398 18.80 5.06 -6.55
N VAL A 399 19.70 5.94 -6.95
CA VAL A 399 19.41 6.98 -7.95
C VAL A 399 19.24 6.37 -9.35
N VAL A 400 20.24 5.64 -9.82
CA VAL A 400 20.24 5.04 -11.17
C VAL A 400 19.16 3.97 -11.27
N GLY A 401 19.02 3.13 -10.26
CA GLY A 401 18.01 2.08 -10.23
C GLY A 401 16.59 2.66 -10.26
N THR A 402 16.32 3.74 -9.52
CA THR A 402 15.02 4.43 -9.59
C THR A 402 14.73 4.94 -11.00
N VAL A 403 15.71 5.51 -11.70
CA VAL A 403 15.55 6.00 -13.07
C VAL A 403 15.30 4.84 -14.04
N VAL A 404 16.11 3.78 -13.98
CA VAL A 404 15.98 2.60 -14.85
C VAL A 404 14.61 1.94 -14.67
N VAL A 405 14.19 1.72 -13.41
CA VAL A 405 12.88 1.12 -13.10
C VAL A 405 11.75 2.01 -13.59
N THR A 406 11.85 3.33 -13.41
CA THR A 406 10.84 4.28 -13.87
C THR A 406 10.69 4.24 -15.39
N ILE A 407 11.81 4.23 -16.13
CA ILE A 407 11.81 4.14 -17.60
C ILE A 407 11.23 2.79 -18.04
N GLY A 408 11.63 1.69 -17.41
CA GLY A 408 11.12 0.35 -17.71
C GLY A 408 9.61 0.23 -17.51
N CYS A 409 9.08 0.73 -16.39
CA CYS A 409 7.64 0.82 -16.15
C CYS A 409 6.92 1.67 -17.21
N TRP A 410 7.55 2.77 -17.65
CA TRP A 410 6.98 3.65 -18.67
C TRP A 410 6.92 2.99 -20.04
N ILE A 411 7.98 2.29 -20.44
CA ILE A 411 8.02 1.50 -21.68
C ILE A 411 6.93 0.43 -21.62
N PHE A 412 6.84 -0.33 -20.53
CA PHE A 412 5.81 -1.35 -20.35
C PHE A 412 4.40 -0.77 -20.48
N PHE A 413 4.13 0.36 -19.82
CA PHE A 413 2.85 1.06 -19.93
C PHE A 413 2.53 1.49 -21.37
N GLU A 414 3.50 2.06 -22.08
CA GLU A 414 3.34 2.50 -23.47
C GLU A 414 3.11 1.35 -24.44
N VAL A 415 3.65 0.16 -24.17
CA VAL A 415 3.37 -1.04 -24.95
C VAL A 415 1.98 -1.58 -24.61
N MET A 416 1.66 -1.74 -23.32
CA MET A 416 0.38 -2.31 -22.89
C MET A 416 -0.83 -1.43 -23.22
N LYS A 417 -0.66 -0.12 -23.38
CA LYS A 417 -1.77 0.77 -23.75
C LYS A 417 -2.24 0.59 -25.20
N ARG A 418 -1.48 -0.10 -26.07
CA ARG A 418 -1.72 -0.17 -27.52
C ARG A 418 -2.92 -1.03 -27.92
N HIS A 419 -3.17 -2.13 -27.20
CA HIS A 419 -4.24 -3.07 -27.54
C HIS A 419 -5.31 -3.14 -26.44
N TRP A 420 -6.58 -3.37 -26.80
CA TRP A 420 -7.68 -3.38 -25.83
C TRP A 420 -7.56 -4.54 -24.81
N ILE A 421 -7.09 -5.71 -25.25
CA ILE A 421 -6.86 -6.88 -24.37
C ILE A 421 -5.82 -6.53 -23.30
N THR A 422 -4.66 -6.00 -23.69
CA THR A 422 -3.59 -5.64 -22.75
C THR A 422 -4.03 -4.51 -21.83
N ARG A 423 -4.88 -3.59 -22.31
CA ARG A 423 -5.49 -2.57 -21.45
C ARG A 423 -6.36 -3.20 -20.36
N ALA A 424 -7.23 -4.15 -20.72
CA ALA A 424 -8.06 -4.86 -19.75
C ALA A 424 -7.21 -5.68 -18.76
N MET A 425 -6.21 -6.41 -19.27
CA MET A 425 -5.29 -7.24 -18.48
C MET A 425 -4.51 -6.44 -17.44
N TYR A 426 -4.09 -5.20 -17.75
CA TYR A 426 -3.30 -4.38 -16.82
C TYR A 426 -4.08 -3.21 -16.22
N GLY A 427 -5.42 -3.25 -16.25
CA GLY A 427 -6.28 -2.28 -15.57
C GLY A 427 -6.27 -0.86 -16.17
N ILE A 428 -5.86 -0.72 -17.42
CA ILE A 428 -5.86 0.55 -18.17
C ILE A 428 -7.28 0.81 -18.68
N LYS A 429 -7.87 1.94 -18.27
CA LYS A 429 -9.23 2.32 -18.71
C LYS A 429 -9.29 2.47 -20.22
N GLU A 430 -10.26 1.88 -20.89
CA GLU A 430 -10.50 2.12 -22.32
C GLU A 430 -10.74 3.60 -22.62
N ILE A 431 -10.22 4.06 -23.76
CA ILE A 431 -10.63 5.34 -24.32
C ILE A 431 -12.04 5.07 -24.89
N PRO A 432 -13.08 5.80 -24.47
CA PRO A 432 -14.38 5.61 -25.07
C PRO A 432 -14.24 5.86 -26.58
N MET A 433 -14.49 4.82 -27.38
CA MET A 433 -14.68 4.99 -28.82
C MET A 433 -15.73 6.08 -28.98
N SER A 434 -15.36 7.15 -29.67
CA SER A 434 -16.33 8.12 -30.16
C SER A 434 -17.42 7.31 -30.83
N LYS A 435 -18.63 7.28 -30.26
CA LYS A 435 -19.78 6.77 -31.00
C LYS A 435 -19.80 7.58 -32.28
N GLU A 436 -19.60 6.93 -33.42
CA GLU A 436 -19.87 7.56 -34.72
C GLU A 436 -21.24 8.22 -34.60
N LYS A 437 -21.28 9.53 -34.85
CA LYS A 437 -22.56 10.20 -35.05
C LYS A 437 -23.29 9.38 -36.12
N PRO A 438 -24.54 8.94 -35.89
CA PRO A 438 -25.31 8.38 -36.99
C PRO A 438 -25.30 9.42 -38.13
N PRO A 439 -25.15 8.99 -39.40
CA PRO A 439 -25.16 9.92 -40.52
C PRO A 439 -26.42 10.76 -40.40
N GLU A 440 -26.25 12.07 -40.46
CA GLU A 440 -27.37 13.00 -40.60
C GLU A 440 -28.09 12.59 -41.89
N THR A 441 -29.23 11.91 -41.72
CA THR A 441 -30.19 11.71 -42.81
C THR A 441 -30.67 13.10 -43.19
N ILE A 442 -30.25 13.52 -44.38
CA ILE A 442 -30.62 14.77 -45.08
C ILE A 442 -32.14 14.88 -45.18
#